data_AF-A0A6G0VKM9-F1
#
_entry.id   AF-A0A6G0VKM9-F1
#
_cell.length_a   1.000
_cell.length_b   1.000
_cell.length_c   1.000
_cell.angle_alpha   90.00
_cell.angle_beta   90.00
_cell.angle_gamma   90.00
#
_symmetry.space_group_name_H-M   'P 1'
#
loop_
_entity.id
_entity.type
_entity.pdbx_description
1 polymer ?
#
loop_
_entity_poly.entity_id
_entity_poly.type
_entity_poly.pdbx_seq_one_letter_code
_entity_poly.pdbx_strand_id
1 'polypeptide(L)'
;FRGTQFKKRCLRPTPTYKLYLLAGIALPEIRRRVTIDIEKTKQIKDERHPMFGHEIANTRLKSRKSFIQMAKELHEPPQKARLHRQQDELHRKN
;
A
#
# COMPACT_ATOMS: atom_id res chain seq x y z
N PHE A 1 33.66 44.16 -7.77
CA PHE A 1 32.84 43.02 -8.24
C PHE A 1 31.66 42.84 -7.29
N ARG A 2 30.44 43.25 -7.70
CA ARG A 2 29.23 43.08 -6.86
C ARG A 2 28.81 41.61 -6.92
N GLY A 3 28.92 40.91 -5.80
CA GLY A 3 28.49 39.52 -5.67
C GLY A 3 26.98 39.42 -5.86
N THR A 4 26.56 38.91 -7.01
CA THR A 4 25.18 38.50 -7.25
C THR A 4 24.85 37.33 -6.33
N GLN A 5 24.16 37.59 -5.22
CA GLN A 5 23.52 36.52 -4.45
C GLN A 5 22.44 35.88 -5.33
N PHE A 6 22.71 34.68 -5.84
CA PHE A 6 21.69 33.80 -6.37
C PHE A 6 20.78 33.38 -5.22
N LYS A 7 19.75 34.18 -4.96
CA LYS A 7 18.65 33.81 -4.07
C LYS A 7 17.93 32.65 -4.75
N LYS A 8 18.31 31.41 -4.42
CA LYS A 8 17.55 30.20 -4.81
C LYS A 8 16.09 30.49 -4.42
N ARG A 9 15.22 30.67 -5.41
CA ARG A 9 13.78 30.54 -5.21
C ARG A 9 13.57 29.10 -4.78
N CYS A 10 13.59 28.83 -3.48
CA CYS A 10 13.28 27.51 -2.95
C CYS A 10 11.77 27.32 -3.15
N LEU A 11 11.40 26.71 -4.28
CA LEU A 11 10.04 26.22 -4.49
C LEU A 11 9.68 25.34 -3.30
N ARG A 12 8.50 25.56 -2.71
CA ARG A 12 8.04 24.74 -1.60
C ARG A 12 7.95 23.29 -2.10
N PRO A 13 8.52 22.32 -1.35
CA PRO A 13 8.46 20.94 -1.78
C PRO A 13 7.01 20.50 -1.92
N THR A 14 6.66 19.96 -3.08
CA THR A 14 5.33 19.38 -3.29
C THR A 14 5.19 18.16 -2.37
N PRO A 15 4.11 18.05 -1.60
CA PRO A 15 3.91 16.88 -0.75
C PRO A 15 3.82 15.61 -1.61
N THR A 16 4.51 14.56 -1.18
CA THR A 16 4.74 13.33 -1.97
C THR A 16 3.44 12.66 -2.42
N TYR A 17 2.36 12.76 -1.64
CA TYR A 17 1.06 12.19 -2.04
C TYR A 17 0.53 12.80 -3.35
N LYS A 18 0.75 14.11 -3.59
CA LYS A 18 0.32 14.77 -4.82
C LYS A 18 1.13 14.29 -6.01
N LEU A 19 2.41 13.99 -5.82
CA LEU A 19 3.27 13.46 -6.88
C LEU A 19 2.76 12.10 -7.38
N TYR A 20 2.35 11.21 -6.45
CA TYR A 20 1.78 9.92 -6.83
C TYR A 20 0.46 10.07 -7.61
N LEU A 21 -0.45 10.95 -7.15
CA LEU A 21 -1.68 11.25 -7.89
C LEU A 21 -1.39 11.77 -9.30
N LEU A 22 -0.50 12.77 -9.43
CA LEU A 22 -0.15 13.37 -10.71
C LEU A 22 0.51 12.37 -11.67
N ALA A 23 1.30 11.44 -11.14
CA ALA A 23 1.90 10.36 -11.91
C ALA A 23 0.90 9.26 -12.31
N GLY A 24 -0.35 9.29 -11.83
CA GLY A 24 -1.32 8.21 -12.02
C GLY A 24 -0.96 6.92 -11.27
N ILE A 25 -0.06 7.01 -10.28
CA ILE A 25 0.43 5.85 -9.52
C ILE A 25 -0.31 5.79 -8.18
N ALA A 26 -0.83 4.60 -7.84
CA ALA A 26 -1.45 4.36 -6.54
C ALA A 26 -0.47 4.67 -5.39
N LEU A 27 -0.99 5.25 -4.30
CA LEU A 27 -0.17 5.56 -3.13
C LEU A 27 0.56 4.31 -2.61
N PRO A 28 1.77 4.48 -2.03
CA PRO A 28 2.55 3.37 -1.50
C PRO A 28 1.78 2.49 -0.51
N GLU A 29 0.94 3.10 0.32
CA GLU A 29 0.13 2.37 1.31
C GLU A 29 -0.87 1.42 0.65
N ILE A 30 -1.58 1.89 -0.38
CA ILE A 30 -2.54 1.07 -1.13
C ILE A 30 -1.81 -0.09 -1.81
N ARG A 31 -0.67 0.19 -2.44
CA ARG A 31 0.16 -0.83 -3.10
C ARG A 31 0.61 -1.91 -2.12
N ARG A 32 1.07 -1.51 -0.93
CA ARG A 32 1.46 -2.44 0.15
C ARG A 32 0.28 -3.31 0.56
N ARG A 33 -0.88 -2.71 0.87
CA ARG A 33 -2.08 -3.46 1.26
C ARG A 33 -2.53 -4.46 0.21
N VAL A 34 -2.55 -4.09 -1.07
CA VAL A 34 -2.94 -5.02 -2.12
C VAL A 34 -1.91 -6.13 -2.30
N THR A 35 -0.61 -5.84 -2.18
CA THR A 35 0.44 -6.88 -2.23
C THR A 35 0.27 -7.89 -1.10
N ILE A 36 -0.04 -7.41 0.11
CA ILE A 36 -0.32 -8.24 1.28
C ILE A 36 -1.50 -9.19 1.01
N ASP A 37 -2.60 -8.66 0.46
CA ASP A 37 -3.80 -9.44 0.18
C ASP A 37 -3.58 -10.46 -0.95
N ILE A 38 -2.81 -10.09 -1.98
CA ILE A 38 -2.39 -11.03 -3.04
C ILE A 38 -1.66 -12.23 -2.44
N GLU A 39 -0.71 -11.97 -1.53
CA GLU A 39 0.09 -13.03 -0.93
C GLU A 39 -0.77 -13.95 -0.07
N LYS A 40 -1.72 -13.39 0.69
CA LYS A 40 -2.70 -14.19 1.42
C LYS A 40 -3.58 -15.03 0.49
N THR A 41 -4.05 -14.47 -0.62
CA THR A 41 -4.82 -15.21 -1.61
C THR A 41 -4.02 -16.37 -2.19
N LYS A 42 -2.73 -16.17 -2.49
CA LYS A 42 -1.85 -17.28 -2.92
C LYS A 42 -1.74 -18.35 -1.84
N GLN A 43 -1.50 -17.96 -0.59
CA GLN A 43 -1.40 -18.92 0.50
C GLN A 43 -2.67 -19.77 0.67
N ILE A 44 -3.85 -19.22 0.40
CA ILE A 44 -5.13 -19.93 0.55
C ILE A 44 -5.46 -20.77 -0.69
N LYS A 45 -5.14 -20.28 -1.90
CA LYS A 45 -5.60 -20.89 -3.16
C LYS A 45 -4.54 -21.74 -3.88
N ASP A 46 -3.26 -21.49 -3.63
CA ASP A 46 -2.16 -22.16 -4.33
C ASP A 46 -1.54 -23.25 -3.45
N GLU A 47 -1.79 -24.50 -3.83
CA GLU A 47 -1.24 -25.69 -3.16
C GLU A 47 0.29 -25.73 -3.14
N ARG A 48 0.95 -25.07 -4.10
CA ARG A 48 2.42 -25.01 -4.19
C ARG A 48 3.01 -23.98 -3.24
N HIS A 49 2.17 -23.17 -2.61
CA HIS A 49 2.64 -22.16 -1.68
C HIS A 49 3.18 -22.83 -0.40
N PRO A 50 4.38 -22.48 0.09
CA PRO A 50 4.98 -23.13 1.27
C PRO A 50 4.11 -23.09 2.53
N MET A 51 3.22 -22.10 2.61
CA MET A 51 2.31 -21.89 3.74
C MET A 51 0.86 -22.35 3.44
N PHE A 52 0.64 -23.08 2.34
CA PHE A 52 -0.68 -23.62 1.99
C PHE A 52 -1.14 -24.61 3.07
N GLY A 53 -2.39 -24.47 3.50
CA GLY A 53 -2.96 -25.29 4.59
C GLY A 53 -2.36 -25.02 5.99
N HIS A 54 -1.48 -24.02 6.15
CA HIS A 54 -0.91 -23.70 7.45
C HIS A 54 -1.91 -22.93 8.32
N GLU A 55 -2.28 -23.50 9.47
CA GLU A 55 -3.13 -22.83 10.45
C GLU A 55 -2.36 -21.76 11.23
N ILE A 56 -2.98 -20.59 11.39
CA ILE A 56 -2.33 -19.47 12.08
C ILE A 56 -2.35 -19.75 13.58
N ALA A 57 -1.16 -19.92 14.17
CA ALA A 57 -1.04 -20.04 15.62
C ALA A 57 -1.58 -18.80 16.33
N ASN A 58 -2.24 -19.03 17.48
CA ASN A 58 -2.70 -17.96 18.35
C ASN A 58 -1.51 -17.09 18.80
N THR A 59 -1.64 -15.78 18.61
CA THR A 59 -0.61 -14.83 19.03
C THR A 59 -0.59 -14.72 20.54
N ARG A 60 0.60 -14.90 21.16
CA ARG A 60 0.78 -14.75 22.62
C ARG A 60 0.28 -13.41 23.16
N LEU A 61 0.44 -12.33 22.38
CA LEU A 61 0.00 -10.98 22.75
C LEU A 61 -1.08 -10.48 21.81
N LYS A 62 -2.21 -10.01 22.36
CA LYS A 62 -3.35 -9.46 21.59
C LYS A 62 -2.98 -8.23 20.74
N SER A 63 -1.95 -7.48 21.14
CA SER A 63 -1.47 -6.31 20.39
C SER A 63 -0.65 -6.67 19.15
N ARG A 64 -0.05 -7.87 19.11
CA ARG A 64 0.76 -8.33 17.99
C ARG A 64 -0.15 -8.91 16.92
N LYS A 65 -0.46 -8.11 15.91
CA LYS A 65 -1.14 -8.58 14.71
C LYS A 65 -0.10 -9.12 13.73
N SER A 66 -0.19 -10.40 13.40
CA SER A 66 0.67 -10.99 12.38
C SER A 66 0.26 -10.50 10.99
N PHE A 67 1.18 -10.58 10.03
CA PHE A 67 0.91 -10.25 8.63
C PHE A 67 -0.34 -10.99 8.11
N ILE A 68 -0.47 -12.28 8.45
CA ILE A 68 -1.59 -13.12 8.00
C ILE A 68 -2.93 -12.68 8.61
N GLN A 69 -2.91 -12.22 9.87
CA GLN A 69 -4.11 -11.72 10.55
C GLN A 69 -4.58 -10.37 9.99
N MET A 70 -3.66 -9.53 9.51
CA MET A 70 -4.00 -8.21 8.96
C MET A 70 -4.47 -8.28 7.50
N ALA A 71 -3.95 -9.24 6.74
CA ALA A 71 -4.27 -9.43 5.34
C ALA A 71 -5.73 -9.88 5.15
N LYS A 72 -6.36 -9.44 4.06
CA LYS A 72 -7.69 -9.89 3.65
C LYS A 72 -7.57 -10.72 2.38
N GLU A 73 -8.44 -11.71 2.23
CA GLU A 73 -8.49 -12.44 0.97
C GLU A 73 -9.01 -11.50 -0.13
N LEU A 74 -8.29 -11.49 -1.25
CA LEU A 74 -8.71 -10.79 -2.44
C LEU A 74 -9.68 -11.68 -3.25
N HIS A 75 -10.94 -11.24 -3.35
CA HIS A 75 -11.95 -11.86 -4.22
C HIS A 75 -11.82 -11.37 -5.67
N GLU A 76 -11.54 -10.07 -5.83
CA GLU A 76 -11.39 -9.40 -7.12
C GLU A 76 -9.95 -9.46 -7.65
N PRO A 77 -9.72 -9.25 -8.94
CA PRO A 77 -8.35 -9.17 -9.47
C PRO A 77 -7.57 -8.01 -8.83
N PRO A 78 -6.25 -8.16 -8.62
CA PRO A 78 -5.42 -7.18 -7.91
C PRO A 78 -5.47 -5.75 -8.45
N GLN A 79 -5.63 -5.62 -9.77
CA GLN A 79 -5.71 -4.32 -10.44
C GLN A 79 -6.99 -3.57 -10.06
N LYS A 80 -8.14 -4.26 -10.05
CA LYS A 80 -9.42 -3.66 -9.64
C LYS A 80 -9.41 -3.28 -8.17
N ALA A 81 -8.87 -4.15 -7.31
CA ALA A 81 -8.76 -3.86 -5.88
C ALA A 81 -7.88 -2.63 -5.59
N ARG A 82 -6.82 -2.39 -6.38
CA ARG A 82 -5.99 -1.18 -6.29
C ARG A 82 -6.77 0.07 -6.66
N LEU A 83 -7.51 0.03 -7.77
CA LEU A 83 -8.28 1.17 -8.25
C LEU A 83 -9.40 1.55 -7.27
N HIS A 84 -10.17 0.57 -6.78
CA HIS A 84 -11.24 0.82 -5.81
C HIS A 84 -10.71 1.49 -4.55
N ARG A 85 -9.66 0.93 -3.95
CA ARG A 85 -9.05 1.51 -2.74
C ARG A 85 -8.43 2.89 -2.98
N GLN A 86 -7.96 3.14 -4.19
CA GLN A 86 -7.46 4.46 -4.57
C GLN A 86 -8.59 5.48 -4.70
N GLN A 87 -9.72 5.10 -5.26
CA GLN A 87 -10.93 5.94 -5.30
C GLN A 87 -11.44 6.23 -3.88
N ASP A 88 -11.50 5.22 -3.01
CA ASP A 88 -11.92 5.37 -1.62
C ASP A 88 -11.05 6.37 -0.85
N GLU A 89 -9.71 6.26 -0.99
CA GLU A 89 -8.76 7.18 -0.34
C GLU A 89 -8.82 8.60 -0.91
N LEU A 90 -9.22 8.78 -2.17
CA LEU A 90 -9.45 10.09 -2.75
C LEU A 90 -10.73 10.72 -2.19
N HIS A 91 -11.83 9.97 -2.11
CA HIS A 91 -13.09 10.45 -1.53
C HIS A 91 -12.95 10.80 -0.05
N ARG A 92 -12.13 10.06 0.71
CA ARG A 92 -11.89 10.34 2.14
C ARG A 92 -11.14 11.64 2.42
N LYS A 93 -10.41 12.17 1.43
CA LYS A 93 -9.56 13.36 1.59
C LYS A 93 -10.19 14.65 1.05
N ASN A 94 -11.35 14.54 0.40
CA ASN A 94 -12.20 15.65 0.01
C ASN A 94 -13.21 15.95 1.11
#